data_AF-A0AAD8UXL0-F1
#
_entry.id   AF-A0AAD8UXL0-F1
#
_cell.length_a   1.000
_cell.length_b   1.000
_cell.length_c   1.000
_cell.angle_alpha   90.00
_cell.angle_beta   90.00
_cell.angle_gamma   90.00
#
_symmetry.space_group_name_H-M   'P 1'
#
loop_
_entity.id
_entity.type
_entity.pdbx_description
1 polymer ?
#
loop_
_entity_poly.entity_id
_entity_poly.type
_entity_poly.pdbx_seq_one_letter_code
_entity_poly.pdbx_strand_id
1 'polypeptide(L)'
;MQSAFLIYLLTYAAFITCTIAKDCCYATNWAGTSWLNILWKESIGAAECILKGHFPPGSKCIVENSKDANGNIQALTSLYFGNDPLPYKHRLGIDPSSCKHLPDDKVKTGWEGFGAYLFQDSWLTYQRAETCGWSNASYTG
;
A
#
# COMPACT_ATOMS: atom_id res chain seq x y z
N MET A 1 60.51 -16.79 -7.10
CA MET A 1 59.56 -16.41 -6.03
C MET A 1 58.71 -15.25 -6.58
N GLN A 2 57.67 -15.59 -7.34
CA GLN A 2 56.26 -15.46 -6.90
C GLN A 2 55.91 -14.06 -6.40
N SER A 3 55.81 -13.11 -7.32
CA SER A 3 55.20 -11.80 -7.07
C SER A 3 54.19 -11.51 -8.18
N ALA A 4 53.14 -12.34 -8.25
CA ALA A 4 52.04 -12.18 -9.20
C ALA A 4 50.70 -12.66 -8.61
N PHE A 5 50.58 -12.70 -7.29
CA PHE A 5 49.40 -13.25 -6.59
C PHE A 5 48.43 -12.19 -6.04
N LEU A 6 48.59 -10.91 -6.38
CA LEU A 6 47.80 -9.83 -5.76
C LEU A 6 46.79 -9.14 -6.69
N ILE A 7 46.72 -9.48 -7.99
CA ILE A 7 45.87 -8.74 -8.95
C ILE A 7 44.52 -9.44 -9.22
N TYR A 8 44.35 -10.71 -8.84
CA TYR A 8 43.15 -11.50 -9.18
C TYR A 8 42.01 -11.46 -8.14
N LEU A 9 42.10 -10.66 -7.08
CA LEU A 9 41.13 -10.67 -5.97
C LEU A 9 40.13 -9.49 -5.99
N LEU A 10 40.14 -8.62 -7.01
CA LEU A 10 39.30 -7.41 -7.03
C LEU A 10 38.12 -7.44 -8.01
N THR A 11 37.84 -8.55 -8.70
CA THR A 11 36.73 -8.60 -9.68
C THR A 11 35.43 -9.24 -9.16
N TYR A 12 35.35 -9.56 -7.87
CA TYR A 12 34.24 -10.37 -7.32
C TYR A 12 33.42 -9.69 -6.20
N ALA A 13 33.17 -8.39 -6.30
CA ALA A 13 32.28 -7.74 -5.34
C ALA A 13 31.53 -6.56 -5.96
N ALA A 14 30.37 -6.84 -6.56
CA ALA A 14 29.17 -6.01 -6.49
C ALA A 14 28.11 -6.50 -7.49
N PHE A 15 27.58 -7.71 -7.29
CA PHE A 15 26.20 -7.93 -7.71
C PHE A 15 25.31 -7.21 -6.70
N ILE A 16 25.20 -5.88 -6.83
CA ILE A 16 24.12 -5.15 -6.20
C ILE A 16 22.87 -5.65 -6.92
N THR A 17 22.18 -6.59 -6.31
CA THR A 17 20.81 -6.89 -6.65
C THR A 17 20.02 -5.62 -6.34
N CYS A 18 19.95 -4.71 -7.32
CA CYS A 18 18.91 -3.70 -7.35
C CYS A 18 17.59 -4.48 -7.38
N THR A 19 17.03 -4.74 -6.20
CA THR A 19 15.59 -4.97 -6.09
C THR A 19 14.99 -3.68 -6.61
N ILE A 20 14.62 -3.69 -7.89
CA ILE A 20 14.00 -2.54 -8.55
C ILE A 20 12.80 -2.22 -7.67
N ALA A 21 12.90 -1.07 -7.03
CA ALA A 21 11.95 -0.65 -6.07
C ALA A 21 10.67 -0.31 -6.86
N LYS A 22 9.57 -1.01 -6.55
CA LYS A 22 8.38 -1.11 -7.41
C LYS A 22 7.21 -0.39 -6.77
N ASP A 23 6.47 0.34 -7.59
CA ASP A 23 5.14 0.79 -7.22
C ASP A 23 4.24 -0.44 -7.02
N CYS A 24 3.46 -0.45 -5.94
CA CYS A 24 2.61 -1.57 -5.55
C CYS A 24 1.18 -1.11 -5.35
N CYS A 25 0.21 -1.89 -5.84
CA CYS A 25 -1.21 -1.60 -5.64
C CYS A 25 -1.86 -2.62 -4.72
N TYR A 26 -2.45 -2.11 -3.66
CA TYR A 26 -3.21 -2.85 -2.66
C TYR A 26 -4.66 -2.45 -2.78
N ALA A 27 -5.56 -3.41 -2.94
CA ALA A 27 -6.97 -3.12 -3.19
C ALA A 27 -7.83 -3.85 -2.17
N THR A 28 -8.52 -3.09 -1.34
CA THR A 28 -9.49 -3.62 -0.38
C THR A 28 -10.88 -3.44 -0.95
N ASN A 29 -11.63 -4.52 -1.13
CA ASN A 29 -13.03 -4.45 -1.56
C ASN A 29 -13.96 -4.80 -0.43
N TRP A 30 -15.10 -4.14 -0.42
CA TRP A 30 -16.24 -4.53 0.39
C TRP A 30 -17.51 -4.42 -0.43
N ALA A 31 -18.55 -5.14 0.01
CA ALA A 31 -19.86 -5.16 -0.66
C ALA A 31 -19.79 -5.51 -2.16
N GLY A 32 -18.75 -6.21 -2.61
CA GLY A 32 -18.55 -6.69 -3.98
C GLY A 32 -18.31 -5.60 -5.04
N THR A 33 -18.45 -4.32 -4.69
CA THR A 33 -18.51 -3.22 -5.68
C THR A 33 -17.73 -1.98 -5.28
N SER A 34 -17.45 -1.80 -3.99
CA SER A 34 -16.70 -0.65 -3.47
C SER A 34 -15.26 -1.04 -3.18
N TRP A 35 -14.33 -0.23 -3.65
CA TRP A 35 -12.90 -0.49 -3.57
C TRP A 35 -12.16 0.70 -2.97
N LEU A 36 -11.27 0.41 -2.02
CA LEU A 36 -10.21 1.27 -1.54
C LEU A 36 -8.90 0.75 -2.10
N ASN A 37 -8.35 1.47 -3.07
CA ASN A 37 -7.04 1.20 -3.61
C ASN A 37 -6.01 2.07 -2.88
N ILE A 38 -4.91 1.47 -2.46
CA ILE A 38 -3.74 2.12 -1.87
C ILE A 38 -2.57 1.85 -2.82
N LEU A 39 -2.05 2.90 -3.45
CA LEU A 39 -0.91 2.84 -4.36
C LEU A 39 0.33 3.30 -3.62
N TRP A 40 1.25 2.39 -3.34
CA TRP A 40 2.60 2.73 -2.93
C TRP A 40 3.37 3.24 -4.14
N LYS A 41 3.91 4.46 -4.05
CA LYS A 41 4.82 5.03 -5.03
C LYS A 41 6.22 5.07 -4.45
N GLU A 42 7.09 4.24 -5.00
CA GLU A 42 8.44 4.11 -4.51
C GLU A 42 9.25 5.39 -4.74
N SER A 43 9.04 6.04 -5.89
CA SER A 43 9.73 7.28 -6.27
C SER A 43 9.61 8.42 -5.25
N ILE A 44 8.54 8.44 -4.47
CA ILE A 44 8.28 9.43 -3.41
C ILE A 44 8.28 8.82 -2.02
N GLY A 45 8.44 7.49 -1.91
CA GLY A 45 8.41 6.76 -0.65
C GLY A 45 7.11 6.95 0.14
N ALA A 46 5.97 7.02 -0.56
CA ALA A 46 4.67 7.29 0.06
C ALA A 46 3.53 6.56 -0.66
N ALA A 47 2.49 6.23 0.11
CA ALA A 47 1.23 5.72 -0.40
C ALA A 47 0.21 6.83 -0.65
N GLU A 48 -0.55 6.67 -1.72
CA GLU A 48 -1.76 7.41 -2.07
C GLU A 48 -2.97 6.48 -2.04
N CYS A 49 -4.18 7.02 -1.94
CA CYS A 49 -5.40 6.22 -2.02
C CYS A 49 -6.33 6.70 -3.12
N ILE A 50 -7.10 5.75 -3.69
CA ILE A 50 -8.10 5.97 -4.72
C ILE A 50 -9.35 5.17 -4.35
N LEU A 51 -10.53 5.77 -4.52
CA LEU A 51 -11.81 5.10 -4.39
C LEU A 51 -12.34 4.68 -5.76
N LYS A 52 -12.87 3.45 -5.87
CA LYS A 52 -13.53 2.95 -7.10
C LYS A 52 -14.82 2.22 -6.78
N GLY A 53 -15.85 2.48 -7.56
CA GLY A 53 -17.21 1.97 -7.31
C GLY A 53 -18.21 3.11 -7.13
N HIS A 54 -19.33 2.81 -6.50
CA HIS A 54 -20.38 3.78 -6.24
C HIS A 54 -20.23 4.37 -4.84
N PHE A 55 -19.98 5.67 -4.77
CA PHE A 55 -19.80 6.39 -3.52
C PHE A 55 -20.66 7.65 -3.51
N PRO A 56 -21.19 8.05 -2.33
CA PRO A 56 -21.86 9.34 -2.20
C PRO A 56 -20.95 10.50 -2.65
N PRO A 57 -21.50 11.55 -3.32
CA PRO A 57 -20.74 12.75 -3.64
C PRO A 57 -20.04 13.36 -2.43
N GLY A 58 -18.76 13.73 -2.58
CA GLY A 58 -17.91 14.24 -1.49
C GLY A 58 -17.06 13.17 -0.80
N SER A 59 -17.33 11.88 -1.06
CA SER A 59 -16.50 10.80 -0.51
C SER A 59 -15.04 10.96 -0.95
N LYS A 60 -14.13 10.74 -0.02
CA LYS A 60 -12.70 10.89 -0.23
C LYS A 60 -11.93 9.95 0.68
N CYS A 61 -10.67 9.73 0.36
CA CYS A 61 -9.75 9.05 1.24
C CYS A 61 -8.48 9.90 1.43
N ILE A 62 -7.83 9.76 2.57
CA ILE A 62 -6.58 10.46 2.92
C ILE A 62 -5.64 9.43 3.53
N VAL A 63 -4.36 9.43 3.15
CA VAL A 63 -3.36 8.49 3.67
C VAL A 63 -2.36 9.21 4.55
N GLU A 64 -2.18 8.69 5.77
CA GLU A 64 -1.06 9.03 6.64
C GLU A 64 0.01 7.95 6.52
N ASN A 65 1.19 8.35 6.03
CA ASN A 65 2.33 7.45 5.85
C ASN A 65 3.23 7.49 7.09
N SER A 66 3.68 6.33 7.55
CA SER A 66 4.60 6.24 8.68
C SER A 66 5.54 5.03 8.56
N LYS A 67 6.64 5.07 9.32
CA LYS A 67 7.52 3.93 9.55
C LYS A 67 7.65 3.73 11.05
N ASP A 68 7.59 2.48 11.50
CA ASP A 68 7.87 2.17 12.91
C ASP A 68 9.39 2.14 13.19
N ALA A 69 9.78 1.87 14.44
CA ALA A 69 11.18 1.79 14.86
C ALA A 69 11.98 0.68 14.16
N ASN A 70 11.31 -0.33 13.59
CA ASN A 70 11.91 -1.42 12.84
C ASN A 70 11.98 -1.13 11.33
N GLY A 71 11.52 0.05 10.90
CA GLY A 71 11.46 0.44 9.49
C GLY A 71 10.27 -0.15 8.72
N ASN A 72 9.31 -0.79 9.41
CA ASN A 72 8.12 -1.32 8.76
C ASN A 72 7.25 -0.16 8.25
N ILE A 73 6.97 -0.17 6.95
CA ILE A 73 6.17 0.86 6.29
C ILE A 73 4.69 0.60 6.55
N GLN A 74 3.97 1.64 6.93
CA GLN A 74 2.54 1.58 7.16
C GLN A 74 1.83 2.79 6.58
N ALA A 75 0.65 2.53 6.02
CA ALA A 75 -0.30 3.52 5.55
C ALA A 75 -1.59 3.42 6.37
N LEU A 76 -1.94 4.49 7.08
CA LEU A 76 -3.23 4.63 7.75
C LEU A 76 -4.14 5.46 6.85
N THR A 77 -5.13 4.81 6.25
CA THR A 77 -6.06 5.45 5.33
C THR A 77 -7.35 5.81 6.03
N SER A 78 -7.72 7.08 6.00
CA SER A 78 -9.00 7.60 6.48
C SER A 78 -9.97 7.74 5.32
N LEU A 79 -11.06 6.96 5.32
CA LEU A 79 -12.13 6.96 4.33
C LEU A 79 -13.33 7.76 4.86
N TYR A 80 -13.71 8.80 4.13
CA TYR A 80 -14.89 9.61 4.40
C TYR A 80 -15.97 9.29 3.36
N PHE A 81 -17.20 9.05 3.81
CA PHE A 81 -18.35 8.87 2.93
C PHE A 81 -19.17 10.14 2.86
N GLY A 82 -19.32 10.68 1.64
CA GLY A 82 -20.01 11.93 1.40
C GLY A 82 -19.39 13.10 2.17
N ASN A 83 -20.23 13.83 2.90
CA ASN A 83 -19.81 14.96 3.74
C ASN A 83 -19.67 14.60 5.23
N ASP A 84 -19.71 13.31 5.59
CA ASP A 84 -19.52 12.88 6.98
C ASP A 84 -18.09 13.24 7.45
N PRO A 85 -17.92 14.01 8.55
CA PRO A 85 -16.61 14.36 9.06
C PRO A 85 -15.88 13.19 9.75
N LEU A 86 -16.57 12.09 10.05
CA LEU A 86 -15.99 10.94 10.74
C LEU A 86 -15.44 9.91 9.75
N PRO A 87 -14.13 9.62 9.76
CA PRO A 87 -13.56 8.65 8.86
C PRO A 87 -13.64 7.21 9.38
N TYR A 88 -13.73 6.28 8.45
CA TYR A 88 -13.41 4.87 8.65
C TYR A 88 -11.93 4.64 8.37
N LYS A 89 -11.24 3.95 9.28
CA LYS A 89 -9.78 3.81 9.20
C LYS A 89 -9.39 2.42 8.73
N HIS A 90 -8.48 2.35 7.77
CA HIS A 90 -7.87 1.12 7.29
C HIS A 90 -6.35 1.23 7.37
N ARG A 91 -5.70 0.34 8.12
CA ARG A 91 -4.24 0.24 8.18
C ARG A 91 -3.75 -0.79 7.19
N LEU A 92 -2.67 -0.46 6.49
CA LEU A 92 -1.96 -1.38 5.61
C LEU A 92 -0.48 -1.38 5.96
N GLY A 93 0.08 -2.56 6.26
CA GLY A 93 1.52 -2.77 6.25
C GLY A 93 2.01 -2.96 4.82
N ILE A 94 2.96 -2.16 4.35
CA ILE A 94 3.41 -2.16 2.95
C ILE A 94 4.76 -2.88 2.87
N ASP A 95 4.83 -3.92 2.03
CA ASP A 95 6.09 -4.53 1.59
C ASP A 95 6.31 -4.24 0.10
N PRO A 96 7.09 -3.19 -0.24
CA PRO A 96 7.38 -2.82 -1.62
C PRO A 96 8.17 -3.88 -2.38
N SER A 97 8.88 -4.77 -1.67
CA SER A 97 9.73 -5.77 -2.29
C SER A 97 8.91 -6.91 -2.92
N SER A 98 7.79 -7.27 -2.28
CA SER A 98 6.91 -8.36 -2.71
C SER A 98 5.60 -7.87 -3.32
N CYS A 99 5.27 -6.59 -3.18
CA CYS A 99 3.94 -6.02 -3.42
C CYS A 99 2.82 -6.80 -2.72
N LYS A 100 3.12 -7.37 -1.55
CA LYS A 100 2.16 -7.92 -0.60
C LYS A 100 2.13 -7.04 0.65
N HIS A 101 1.14 -7.26 1.52
CA HIS A 101 1.17 -6.60 2.81
C HIS A 101 2.22 -7.25 3.70
N LEU A 102 2.76 -6.48 4.65
CA LEU A 102 3.60 -7.04 5.70
C LEU A 102 2.81 -8.04 6.53
N PRO A 103 3.44 -9.12 7.02
CA PRO A 103 2.82 -10.02 7.99
C PRO A 103 2.20 -9.29 9.20
N ASP A 104 1.09 -9.82 9.71
CA ASP A 104 0.32 -9.20 10.80
C ASP A 104 1.10 -9.10 12.13
N ASP A 105 2.12 -9.92 12.34
CA ASP A 105 3.03 -9.83 13.49
C ASP A 105 3.96 -8.61 13.42
N LYS A 106 4.12 -8.01 12.23
CA LYS A 106 4.85 -6.74 12.03
C LYS A 106 3.91 -5.55 12.01
N VAL A 107 2.89 -5.60 11.15
CA VAL A 107 1.88 -4.56 11.02
C VAL A 107 0.54 -5.22 10.76
N LYS A 108 -0.36 -5.14 11.75
CA LYS A 108 -1.72 -5.66 11.61
C LYS A 108 -2.47 -4.89 10.53
N THR A 109 -2.76 -5.54 9.41
CA THR A 109 -3.46 -4.94 8.28
C THR A 109 -4.97 -5.14 8.43
N GLY A 110 -5.76 -4.10 8.14
CA GLY A 110 -7.22 -4.16 8.14
C GLY A 110 -7.91 -2.91 8.67
N TRP A 111 -9.23 -3.01 8.82
CA TRP A 111 -10.07 -1.93 9.34
C TRP A 111 -9.95 -1.78 10.86
N GLU A 112 -9.94 -0.54 11.33
CA GLU A 112 -9.70 -0.19 12.73
C GLU A 112 -10.86 0.61 13.34
N GLY A 113 -10.97 0.52 14.68
CA GLY A 113 -11.92 1.31 15.46
C GLY A 113 -13.37 0.84 15.36
N PHE A 114 -14.29 1.71 15.79
CA PHE A 114 -15.71 1.37 15.90
C PHE A 114 -16.33 0.96 14.57
N GLY A 115 -15.88 1.50 13.44
CA GLY A 115 -16.45 1.20 12.13
C GLY A 115 -15.96 -0.10 11.48
N ALA A 116 -15.01 -0.83 12.09
CA ALA A 116 -14.41 -2.01 11.47
C ALA A 116 -15.42 -3.13 11.18
N TYR A 117 -16.47 -3.29 11.99
CA TYR A 117 -17.50 -4.31 11.79
C TYR A 117 -18.28 -4.13 10.48
N LEU A 118 -18.38 -2.90 9.96
CA LEU A 118 -19.03 -2.62 8.67
C LEU A 118 -18.26 -3.19 7.47
N PHE A 119 -16.99 -3.57 7.69
CA PHE A 119 -16.09 -4.10 6.67
C PHE A 119 -15.60 -5.51 7.00
N GLN A 120 -16.30 -6.25 7.86
CA GLN A 120 -15.90 -7.61 8.27
C GLN A 120 -15.78 -8.58 7.07
N ASP A 121 -16.60 -8.38 6.04
CA ASP A 121 -16.60 -9.17 4.82
C ASP A 121 -15.70 -8.58 3.72
N SER A 122 -14.91 -7.54 4.07
CA SER A 122 -13.91 -7.01 3.16
C SER A 122 -12.75 -7.98 3.03
N TRP A 123 -12.13 -7.99 1.86
CA TRP A 123 -10.87 -8.69 1.66
C TRP A 123 -9.84 -7.73 1.09
N LEU A 124 -8.58 -8.15 1.13
CA LEU A 124 -7.46 -7.49 0.48
C LEU A 124 -6.99 -8.32 -0.73
N THR A 125 -6.75 -7.65 -1.85
CA THR A 125 -6.13 -8.24 -3.04
C THR A 125 -5.02 -7.33 -3.56
N TYR A 126 -4.18 -7.86 -4.45
CA TYR A 126 -3.03 -7.17 -5.02
C TYR A 126 -3.21 -7.02 -6.52
N GLN A 127 -3.00 -5.81 -7.03
CA GLN A 127 -3.18 -5.48 -8.43
C GLN A 127 -1.88 -4.95 -9.03
N ARG A 128 -1.83 -4.83 -10.36
CA ARG A 128 -0.75 -4.11 -11.02
C ARG A 128 -0.83 -2.63 -10.65
N ALA A 129 0.31 -1.96 -10.45
CA ALA A 129 0.35 -0.53 -10.13
C ALA A 129 -0.41 0.33 -11.16
N GLU A 130 -0.28 -0.01 -12.44
CA GLU A 130 -0.96 0.62 -13.58
C GLU A 130 -2.49 0.64 -13.44
N THR A 131 -3.08 -0.41 -12.84
CA THR A 131 -4.52 -0.51 -12.65
C THR A 131 -4.99 0.18 -11.36
N CYS A 132 -4.07 0.65 -10.51
CA CYS A 132 -4.43 1.28 -9.23
C CYS A 132 -5.11 2.64 -9.42
N GLY A 133 -4.61 3.44 -10.36
CA GLY A 133 -4.96 4.86 -10.52
C GLY A 133 -6.24 5.18 -11.32
N TRP A 134 -6.92 4.19 -11.92
CA TRP A 134 -8.16 4.46 -12.66
C TRP A 134 -9.33 4.73 -11.71
N SER A 135 -9.57 5.98 -11.32
CA SER A 135 -10.74 6.37 -10.54
C SER A 135 -12.01 6.18 -11.39
N ASN A 136 -12.68 5.04 -11.23
CA ASN A 136 -14.04 4.84 -11.73
C ASN A 136 -15.03 5.09 -10.58
N ALA A 137 -14.85 6.19 -9.85
CA ALA A 137 -15.83 6.61 -8.85
C ALA A 137 -17.06 7.14 -9.61
N SER A 138 -18.09 6.31 -9.72
CA SER A 138 -19.38 6.71 -10.28
C SER A 138 -20.20 7.33 -9.16
N TYR A 139 -20.41 8.64 -9.23
CA TYR A 139 -21.25 9.35 -8.27
C TYR A 139 -22.72 9.08 -8.59
N THR A 140 -23.44 8.42 -7.68
CA THR A 140 -24.90 8.35 -7.75
C THR A 140 -25.45 9.62 -7.12
N GLY A 141 -26.00 10.50 -7.96
CA GLY A 141 -26.80 11.66 -7.54
C GLY A 141 -28.24 11.27 -7.29
#